data_AF-W9BSB6-F1
#
_entry.id   AF-W9BSB6-F1
#
_cell.length_a   1.000
_cell.length_b   1.000
_cell.length_c   1.000
_cell.angle_alpha   90.00
_cell.angle_beta   90.00
_cell.angle_gamma   90.00
#
_symmetry.space_group_name_H-M   'P 1'
#
loop_
_entity.id
_entity.type
_entity.pdbx_description
1 polymer ?
#
loop_
_entity_poly.entity_id
_entity_poly.type
_entity_poly.pdbx_seq_one_letter_code
_entity_poly.pdbx_strand_id
1 'polypeptide(L)'
;MTRPDDGSIDKTLSVLYKGQVFEVAAHRKVIEWLIHLKDARGRAKLIDRFDRLSDGNKGDWKSVGGGVFELRSDAYRVYFVQQGGRLITLLLGGDKSSQKRDIPQAKRMAMELKQDGGHNPL
;
A
#
# COMPACT_ATOMS: atom_id res chain seq x y z
N MET A 1 -3.22 -27.98 18.85
CA MET A 1 -4.12 -27.28 17.92
C MET A 1 -3.63 -25.84 17.80
N THR A 2 -2.81 -25.55 16.79
CA THR A 2 -2.27 -24.21 16.55
C THR A 2 -3.31 -23.41 15.75
N ARG A 3 -3.74 -22.25 16.26
CA ARG A 3 -4.65 -21.34 15.55
C ARG A 3 -4.00 -20.87 14.24
N PRO A 4 -4.77 -20.73 13.13
CA PRO A 4 -4.27 -20.01 11.97
C PRO A 4 -4.06 -18.55 12.36
N ASP A 5 -2.93 -18.02 11.93
CA ASP A 5 -2.53 -16.62 12.00
C ASP A 5 -3.64 -15.74 11.42
N ASP A 6 -4.44 -15.12 12.31
CA ASP A 6 -5.26 -14.00 11.89
C ASP A 6 -4.31 -12.91 11.38
N GLY A 7 -4.66 -12.28 10.27
CA GLY A 7 -3.87 -11.24 9.63
C GLY A 7 -3.81 -9.97 10.45
N SER A 8 -3.45 -10.06 11.73
CA SER A 8 -3.05 -8.97 12.60
C SER A 8 -2.09 -8.09 11.83
N ILE A 9 -2.61 -6.97 11.35
CA ILE A 9 -1.84 -5.87 10.81
C ILE A 9 -0.91 -5.48 11.95
N ASP A 10 0.38 -5.78 11.77
CA ASP A 10 1.44 -5.47 12.70
C ASP A 10 1.30 -4.01 13.15
N LYS A 11 0.83 -3.80 14.38
CA LYS A 11 0.70 -2.47 15.01
C LYS A 11 2.06 -1.81 15.27
N THR A 12 3.15 -2.47 14.86
CA THR A 12 4.54 -2.08 15.11
C THR A 12 5.02 -0.93 14.20
N LEU A 13 4.31 -0.59 13.12
CA LEU A 13 4.59 0.60 12.30
C LEU A 13 3.47 1.64 12.42
N SER A 14 3.19 2.02 13.66
CA SER A 14 2.41 3.22 13.99
C SER A 14 3.23 4.48 13.67
N VAL A 15 3.64 4.70 12.41
CA VAL A 15 4.14 6.01 11.99
C VAL A 15 2.92 6.87 11.68
N LEU A 16 2.38 7.48 12.74
CA LEU A 16 1.41 8.56 12.68
C LEU A 16 2.09 9.76 11.99
N TYR A 17 1.96 9.88 10.67
CA TYR A 17 2.26 11.12 9.97
C TYR A 17 1.14 12.15 10.24
N LYS A 18 1.09 12.66 11.48
CA LYS A 18 0.14 13.69 11.91
C LYS A 18 0.46 15.02 11.22
N GLY A 19 -0.45 15.48 10.36
CA GLY A 19 -0.39 16.80 9.71
C GLY A 19 -0.68 16.80 8.21
N GLN A 20 -0.83 15.64 7.58
CA GLN A 20 -0.92 15.49 6.13
C GLN A 20 -2.36 15.26 5.65
N VAL A 21 -2.62 15.54 4.36
CA VAL A 21 -3.96 15.51 3.73
C VAL A 21 -4.56 14.10 3.71
N PHE A 22 -3.70 13.07 3.64
CA PHE A 22 -4.07 11.67 3.67
C PHE A 22 -3.31 10.91 4.76
N GLU A 23 -4.01 10.03 5.47
CA GLU A 23 -3.40 8.99 6.29
C GLU A 23 -2.93 7.87 5.35
N VAL A 24 -1.69 7.40 5.52
CA VAL A 24 -1.14 6.29 4.73
C VAL A 24 -0.89 5.10 5.62
N ALA A 25 -1.60 4.00 5.35
CA ALA A 25 -1.38 2.69 5.95
C ALA A 25 -0.77 1.75 4.92
N ALA A 26 -0.03 0.73 5.37
CA ALA A 26 0.58 -0.26 4.50
C ALA A 26 0.30 -1.68 4.98
N HIS A 27 -0.11 -2.54 4.06
CA HIS A 27 -0.24 -3.97 4.30
C HIS A 27 1.14 -4.60 4.49
N ARG A 28 1.26 -5.64 5.35
CA ARG A 28 2.53 -6.32 5.67
C ARG A 28 3.36 -6.70 4.44
N LYS A 29 2.70 -7.15 3.36
CA LYS A 29 3.34 -7.51 2.08
C LYS A 29 4.17 -6.37 1.47
N VAL A 30 3.74 -5.11 1.63
CA VAL A 30 4.50 -3.95 1.15
C VAL A 30 5.73 -3.72 2.02
N ILE A 31 5.56 -3.80 3.34
CA ILE A 31 6.65 -3.63 4.30
C ILE A 31 7.73 -4.69 4.08
N GLU A 32 7.34 -5.96 4.01
CA GLU A 32 8.24 -7.08 3.73
C GLU A 32 8.97 -6.89 2.40
N TRP A 33 8.24 -6.54 1.33
CA TRP A 33 8.85 -6.29 0.02
C TRP A 33 9.87 -5.14 0.08
N LEU A 34 9.56 -4.02 0.74
CA LEU A 34 10.47 -2.89 0.90
C LEU A 34 11.75 -3.26 1.67
N ILE A 35 11.62 -4.07 2.73
CA ILE A 35 12.76 -4.53 3.53
C ILE A 35 13.72 -5.37 2.68
N HIS A 36 13.18 -6.20 1.78
CA HIS A 36 13.96 -7.10 0.93
C HIS A 36 14.48 -6.46 -0.38
N LEU A 37 14.14 -5.20 -0.66
CA LEU A 37 14.71 -4.49 -1.81
C LEU A 37 16.21 -4.23 -1.64
N LYS A 38 17.01 -4.83 -2.53
CA LYS A 38 18.47 -4.62 -2.59
C LYS A 38 18.87 -3.23 -3.08
N ASP A 39 18.02 -2.58 -3.88
CA ASP A 39 18.25 -1.22 -4.37
C ASP A 39 17.92 -0.18 -3.30
N ALA A 40 18.94 0.24 -2.55
CA ALA A 40 18.79 1.24 -1.50
C ALA A 40 18.29 2.61 -2.03
N ARG A 41 18.72 3.01 -3.23
CA ARG A 41 18.34 4.31 -3.81
C ARG A 41 16.88 4.30 -4.26
N GLY A 42 16.47 3.25 -4.94
CA GLY A 42 15.09 3.06 -5.34
C GLY A 42 14.15 2.90 -4.15
N ARG A 43 14.58 2.22 -3.08
CA ARG A 43 13.85 2.15 -1.81
C ARG A 43 13.67 3.53 -1.17
N ALA A 44 14.73 4.34 -1.08
CA ALA A 44 14.63 5.70 -0.53
C ALA A 44 13.67 6.59 -1.34
N LYS A 45 13.71 6.49 -2.68
CA LYS A 45 12.76 7.18 -3.56
C LYS A 45 11.31 6.75 -3.33
N LEU A 46 11.05 5.47 -3.02
CA LEU A 46 9.70 5.01 -2.71
C LEU A 46 9.20 5.56 -1.37
N ILE A 47 10.06 5.59 -0.35
CA ILE A 47 9.74 6.16 0.96
C ILE A 47 9.38 7.65 0.83
N ASP A 48 10.22 8.46 0.16
CA ASP A 48 9.91 9.87 -0.12
C ASP A 48 8.61 10.04 -0.92
N ARG A 49 8.29 9.11 -1.84
CA ARG A 49 6.99 9.14 -2.53
C ARG A 49 5.82 8.82 -1.61
N PHE A 50 5.96 7.95 -0.61
CA PHE A 50 4.88 7.69 0.35
C PHE A 50 4.66 8.90 1.25
N ASP A 51 5.73 9.57 1.68
CA ASP A 51 5.64 10.80 2.47
C ASP A 51 4.94 11.92 1.67
N ARG A 52 5.22 12.04 0.37
CA ARG A 52 4.52 12.99 -0.52
C ARG A 52 3.08 12.58 -0.81
N LEU A 53 2.83 11.27 -0.86
CA LEU A 53 1.50 10.72 -1.10
C LEU A 53 0.54 11.12 0.03
N SER A 54 1.00 11.06 1.28
CA SER A 54 0.26 11.53 2.44
C SER A 54 0.06 13.05 2.42
N ASP A 55 1.02 13.85 1.93
CA ASP A 55 0.82 15.29 1.65
C ASP A 55 -0.20 15.59 0.54
N GLY A 56 -0.70 14.56 -0.14
CA GLY A 56 -1.63 14.69 -1.25
C GLY A 56 -0.96 14.88 -2.61
N ASN A 57 0.37 14.91 -2.66
CA ASN A 57 1.13 14.93 -3.90
C ASN A 57 1.37 13.49 -4.40
N LYS A 58 0.39 12.99 -5.17
CA LYS A 58 0.39 11.60 -5.65
C LYS A 58 1.44 11.32 -6.73
N GLY A 59 2.09 12.34 -7.30
CA GLY A 59 3.09 12.15 -8.36
C GLY A 59 2.56 11.41 -9.59
N ASP A 60 3.34 10.45 -10.09
CA ASP A 60 2.94 9.59 -11.22
C ASP A 60 2.13 8.39 -10.73
N TRP A 61 0.81 8.42 -10.96
CA TRP A 61 -0.10 7.34 -10.63
C TRP A 61 -1.16 7.13 -11.71
N LYS A 62 -1.78 5.95 -11.74
CA LYS A 62 -2.95 5.67 -12.60
C LYS A 62 -3.92 4.70 -11.95
N SER A 63 -5.20 4.76 -12.33
CA SER A 63 -6.14 3.69 -12.02
C SER A 63 -5.80 2.43 -12.82
N VAL A 64 -5.88 1.27 -12.17
CA VAL A 64 -5.81 -0.04 -12.83
C VAL A 64 -7.16 -0.77 -12.81
N GLY A 65 -8.23 -0.08 -12.38
CA GLY A 65 -9.58 -0.60 -12.25
C GLY A 65 -9.84 -1.29 -10.90
N GLY A 66 -11.11 -1.57 -10.59
CA GLY A 66 -11.51 -2.21 -9.33
C GLY A 66 -11.35 -1.33 -8.08
N GLY A 67 -11.17 -0.01 -8.26
CA GLY A 67 -10.84 0.92 -7.18
C GLY A 67 -9.38 0.88 -6.73
N VAL A 68 -8.52 0.18 -7.48
CA VAL A 68 -7.08 0.10 -7.22
C VAL A 68 -6.33 1.07 -8.12
N PHE A 69 -5.32 1.70 -7.53
CA PHE A 69 -4.41 2.64 -8.17
C PHE A 69 -2.99 2.08 -8.14
N GLU A 70 -2.20 2.41 -9.14
CA GLU A 70 -0.79 2.08 -9.27
C GLU A 70 0.02 3.38 -9.18
N LEU A 71 0.84 3.49 -8.14
CA LEU A 71 1.89 4.50 -8.01
C LEU A 71 3.15 4.01 -8.75
N ARG A 72 3.69 4.85 -9.62
CA ARG A 72 4.82 4.50 -10.50
C ARG A 72 6.09 5.23 -10.06
N SER A 73 7.17 4.48 -9.98
CA SER A 73 8.54 4.98 -9.89
C SER A 73 9.37 4.46 -11.09
N ASP A 74 10.65 4.84 -11.16
CA ASP A 74 11.52 4.51 -12.30
C ASP A 74 11.59 2.99 -12.54
N ALA A 75 11.77 2.21 -11.47
CA ALA A 75 11.87 0.74 -11.51
C ALA A 75 10.69 0.00 -10.85
N TYR A 76 9.95 0.66 -9.97
CA TYR A 76 9.00 0.02 -9.05
C TYR A 76 7.54 0.47 -9.25
N ARG A 77 6.62 -0.37 -8.78
CA ARG A 77 5.17 -0.15 -8.76
C ARG A 77 4.65 -0.44 -7.37
N VAL A 78 3.78 0.42 -6.87
CA VAL A 78 3.09 0.21 -5.59
C VAL A 78 1.60 0.37 -5.82
N TYR A 79 0.84 -0.62 -5.43
CA TYR A 79 -0.61 -0.65 -5.60
C TYR A 79 -1.29 -0.21 -4.32
N PHE A 80 -2.28 0.67 -4.44
CA PHE A 80 -2.99 1.22 -3.30
C PHE A 80 -4.46 1.42 -3.58
N VAL A 81 -5.24 1.59 -2.52
CA VAL A 81 -6.63 2.04 -2.57
C VAL A 81 -6.77 3.32 -1.76
N GLN A 82 -7.76 4.14 -2.10
CA GLN A 82 -8.14 5.30 -1.30
C GLN A 82 -9.54 5.07 -0.72
N GLN A 83 -9.68 5.20 0.60
CA GLN A 83 -10.90 4.94 1.37
C GLN A 83 -11.32 6.21 2.12
N GLY A 84 -12.64 6.49 2.17
CA GLY A 84 -13.20 7.58 2.98
C GLY A 84 -12.65 8.98 2.66
N GLY A 85 -12.05 9.19 1.47
CA GLY A 85 -11.50 10.47 1.05
C GLY A 85 -10.17 10.88 1.73
N ARG A 86 -9.71 10.16 2.76
CA ARG A 86 -8.51 10.52 3.54
C ARG A 86 -7.56 9.37 3.82
N LEU A 87 -7.99 8.11 3.76
CA LEU A 87 -7.12 6.97 4.01
C LEU A 87 -6.59 6.41 2.68
N ILE A 88 -5.29 6.19 2.60
CA ILE A 88 -4.61 5.48 1.52
C ILE A 88 -4.00 4.20 2.10
N THR A 89 -4.37 3.05 1.56
CA THR A 89 -3.85 1.75 1.99
C THR A 89 -2.98 1.16 0.89
N LEU A 90 -1.67 1.06 1.14
CA LEU A 90 -0.71 0.39 0.25
C LEU A 90 -0.89 -1.14 0.37
N LEU A 91 -1.16 -1.82 -0.73
CA LEU A 91 -1.52 -3.24 -0.77
C LEU A 91 -0.34 -4.15 -1.13
N LEU A 92 0.35 -3.79 -2.20
CA LEU A 92 1.39 -4.62 -2.80
C LEU A 92 2.44 -3.74 -3.47
N GLY A 93 3.71 -4.16 -3.39
CA GLY A 93 4.81 -3.55 -4.13
C GLY A 93 5.48 -4.56 -5.05
N GLY A 94 6.03 -4.08 -6.15
CA GLY A 94 6.69 -4.90 -7.15
C GLY A 94 7.55 -4.08 -8.11
N ASP A 95 8.13 -4.77 -9.08
CA ASP A 95 8.88 -4.15 -10.17
C ASP A 95 8.05 -4.18 -11.47
N LYS A 96 8.60 -3.65 -12.56
CA LYS A 96 7.90 -3.64 -13.86
C LYS A 96 7.61 -5.05 -14.39
N SER A 97 8.46 -6.03 -14.10
CA SER A 97 8.31 -7.40 -14.60
C SER A 97 7.19 -8.15 -13.88
N SER A 98 6.90 -7.79 -12.63
CA SER A 98 5.84 -8.37 -11.83
C SER A 98 4.45 -7.75 -12.04
N GLN A 99 4.35 -6.61 -12.72
CA GLN A 99 3.10 -5.86 -12.89
C GLN A 99 1.89 -6.72 -13.34
N LYS A 100 2.09 -7.65 -14.30
CA LYS A 100 1.00 -8.51 -14.81
C LYS A 100 0.40 -9.42 -13.74
N ARG A 101 1.22 -9.92 -12.79
CA ARG A 101 0.76 -10.74 -11.67
C ARG A 101 0.27 -9.90 -10.50
N ASP A 102 0.86 -8.72 -10.30
CA ASP A 102 0.58 -7.87 -9.15
C ASP A 102 -0.79 -7.18 -9.27
N ILE A 103 -1.20 -6.74 -10.47
CA ILE A 103 -2.48 -6.04 -10.66
C ILE A 103 -3.68 -6.92 -10.25
N PRO A 104 -3.84 -8.17 -10.72
CA PRO A 104 -4.91 -9.06 -10.27
C PRO A 104 -4.87 -9.30 -8.75
N GLN A 105 -3.68 -9.48 -8.17
CA GLN A 105 -3.53 -9.72 -6.74
C GLN A 105 -3.94 -8.49 -5.92
N ALA A 106 -3.52 -7.29 -6.31
CA ALA A 106 -3.90 -6.05 -5.65
C ALA A 106 -5.42 -5.82 -5.70
N LYS A 107 -6.08 -6.18 -6.81
CA LYS A 107 -7.55 -6.12 -6.91
C LYS A 107 -8.24 -7.08 -5.95
N ARG A 108 -7.74 -8.30 -5.79
CA ARG A 108 -8.27 -9.27 -4.81
C ARG A 108 -8.14 -8.74 -3.38
N MET A 109 -6.95 -8.26 -3.02
CA MET A 109 -6.70 -7.65 -1.72
C MET A 109 -7.61 -6.43 -1.45
N ALA A 110 -7.86 -5.61 -2.47
CA ALA A 110 -8.78 -4.48 -2.36
C ALA A 110 -10.24 -4.89 -2.15
N MET A 111 -10.66 -6.04 -2.69
CA MET A 111 -11.99 -6.60 -2.45
C MET A 111 -12.11 -7.13 -1.03
N GLU A 112 -11.10 -7.88 -0.57
CA GLU A 112 -11.02 -8.42 0.80
C GLU A 112 -11.07 -7.29 1.85
N LEU A 113 -10.27 -6.24 1.65
CA LEU A 113 -10.24 -5.08 2.56
C LEU A 113 -11.59 -4.36 2.69
N LYS A 114 -12.42 -4.37 1.63
CA LYS A 114 -13.78 -3.78 1.68
C LYS A 114 -14.75 -4.63 2.49
N GLN A 115 -14.54 -5.94 2.55
CA GLN A 115 -15.39 -6.86 3.31
C GLN A 115 -15.09 -6.77 4.81
N ASP A 116 -13.82 -6.58 5.17
CA ASP A 116 -13.40 -6.42 6.57
C ASP A 116 -13.81 -5.05 7.17
N GLY A 117 -13.98 -4.02 6.33
CA GLY A 117 -14.47 -2.70 6.73
C GLY A 117 -15.95 -2.64 7.19
N GLY A 118 -16.65 -3.78 7.24
CA GLY A 118 -17.98 -3.91 7.82
C GLY A 118 -18.00 -4.03 9.35
N HIS A 119 -16.84 -4.16 10.00
CA HIS A 119 -16.71 -4.15 11.46
C HIS A 119 -15.82 -2.96 11.87
N ASN A 120 -16.44 -1.82 12.13
CA ASN A 120 -15.78 -0.66 12.71
C ASN A 120 -15.99 -0.68 14.24
N PRO A 121 -15.08 -1.25 15.06
CA PRO A 121 -15.04 -0.91 16.47
C PRO A 121 -14.36 0.47 16.55
N LEU A 122 -15.14 1.48 16.89
CA LEU A 122 -14.64 2.77 17.38
C LEU A 122 -13.72 2.57 18.59
#